data_AF-A0A2G9IBS3-F1
#
_entry.id   AF-A0A2G9IBS3-F1
#
_cell.length_a   1.000
_cell.length_b   1.000
_cell.length_c   1.000
_cell.angle_alpha   90.00
_cell.angle_beta   90.00
_cell.angle_gamma   90.00
#
_symmetry.space_group_name_H-M   'P 1'
#
loop_
_entity.id
_entity.type
_entity.pdbx_description
1 polymer ?
#
loop_
_entity_poly.entity_id
_entity_poly.type
_entity_poly.pdbx_seq_one_letter_code
_entity_poly.pdbx_strand_id
1 'polypeptide(L)'
;MGGPIWSAPIHDMEWVNSILADVKSMKSRYPAFERISAVLTTISEELPDVPLFLSLHNLCATLKCTSPSAVIFRSAVINAGYRISGSHCNPLGLKTDAPMDVIWDIMRCWVKNHPVKAQPSDQAGSVILAKEPVLQANFARAVASLSKAQAKKVARFLPNPERHWGPKVRAGRQITSKHVSLLGADAVNGILNNHEEEEEKEGGEPASKRKKTEDPTPNL
;
A
#
# COMPACT_ATOMS: atom_id res chain seq x y z
N MET A 1 -13.92 1.68 22.58
CA MET A 1 -14.22 3.08 22.25
C MET A 1 -12.91 3.75 21.84
N GLY A 2 -12.82 4.29 20.63
CA GLY A 2 -11.68 5.13 20.22
C GLY A 2 -11.80 6.49 20.93
N GLY A 3 -10.67 7.05 21.36
CA GLY A 3 -10.63 8.29 22.17
C GLY A 3 -11.23 9.53 21.48
N PRO A 4 -11.14 10.70 22.11
CA PRO A 4 -11.55 11.94 21.47
C PRO A 4 -10.70 12.17 20.22
N ILE A 5 -11.36 12.35 19.07
CA ILE A 5 -10.71 12.62 17.79
C ILE A 5 -11.12 14.00 17.28
N TRP A 6 -10.21 14.67 16.58
CA TRP A 6 -10.54 15.85 15.79
C TRP A 6 -11.34 15.42 14.56
N SER A 7 -12.62 15.79 14.50
CA SER A 7 -13.53 15.43 13.41
C SER A 7 -13.72 16.54 12.38
N ALA A 8 -13.26 17.77 12.67
CA ALA A 8 -13.34 18.90 11.76
C ALA A 8 -12.29 18.80 10.64
N PRO A 9 -12.44 19.58 9.54
CA PRO A 9 -11.47 19.59 8.44
C PRO A 9 -10.03 19.79 8.94
N ILE A 10 -9.12 18.98 8.41
CA ILE A 10 -7.69 18.99 8.78
C ILE A 10 -6.83 19.88 7.87
N HIS A 11 -7.39 20.37 6.77
CA HIS A 11 -6.69 21.16 5.76
C HIS A 11 -7.44 22.46 5.49
N ASP A 12 -6.68 23.56 5.42
CA ASP A 12 -7.15 24.80 4.81
C ASP A 12 -6.89 24.72 3.30
N MET A 13 -7.97 24.61 2.53
CA MET A 13 -7.90 24.44 1.08
C MET A 13 -7.44 25.71 0.36
N GLU A 14 -7.68 26.90 0.92
CA GLU A 14 -7.20 28.16 0.34
C GLU A 14 -5.68 28.22 0.42
N TRP A 15 -5.14 27.91 1.60
CA TRP A 15 -3.70 27.82 1.81
C TRP A 15 -3.04 26.74 0.95
N VAL A 16 -3.61 25.52 0.91
CA VAL A 16 -3.07 24.42 0.08
C VAL A 16 -3.00 24.81 -1.39
N ASN A 17 -4.05 25.45 -1.92
CA ASN A 17 -4.09 25.87 -3.32
C ASN A 17 -3.09 27.00 -3.61
N SER A 18 -2.94 27.97 -2.70
CA SER A 18 -1.94 29.05 -2.82
C SER A 18 -0.52 28.48 -2.87
N ILE A 19 -0.16 27.64 -1.90
CA ILE A 19 1.19 27.05 -1.85
C ILE A 19 1.45 26.15 -3.05
N LEU A 20 0.44 25.39 -3.51
CA LEU A 20 0.59 24.57 -4.72
C LEU A 20 0.88 25.42 -5.97
N ALA A 21 0.34 26.64 -6.08
CA ALA A 21 0.65 27.57 -7.15
C ALA A 21 2.08 28.14 -7.02
N ASP A 22 2.47 28.55 -5.80
CA ASP A 22 3.79 29.10 -5.52
C ASP A 22 4.91 28.09 -5.78
N VAL A 23 4.74 26.86 -5.30
CA VAL A 23 5.72 25.76 -5.50
C VAL A 23 5.88 25.46 -6.99
N LYS A 24 4.80 25.50 -7.78
CA LYS A 24 4.85 25.33 -9.24
C LYS A 24 5.63 26.46 -9.93
N SER A 25 5.52 27.69 -9.45
CA SER A 25 6.28 28.83 -9.99
C SER A 25 7.78 28.76 -9.65
N MET A 26 8.12 28.22 -8.48
CA MET A 26 9.49 28.17 -7.95
C MET A 26 10.15 26.79 -8.03
N LYS A 27 9.91 26.04 -9.13
CA LYS A 27 10.39 24.65 -9.28
C LYS A 27 11.90 24.48 -9.01
N SER A 28 12.74 25.40 -9.47
CA SER A 28 14.20 25.31 -9.33
C SER A 28 14.72 25.52 -7.91
N ARG A 29 13.94 26.12 -7.02
CA ARG A 29 14.34 26.42 -5.63
C ARG A 29 14.15 25.24 -4.69
N TYR A 30 13.34 24.26 -5.06
CA TYR A 30 12.98 23.13 -4.21
C TYR A 30 13.61 21.84 -4.73
N PRO A 31 14.66 21.31 -4.07
CA PRO A 31 15.23 20.00 -4.42
C PRO A 31 14.21 18.85 -4.37
N ALA A 32 13.21 18.96 -3.49
CA ALA A 32 12.13 17.97 -3.32
C ALA A 32 10.81 18.39 -4.01
N PHE A 33 10.88 19.22 -5.06
CA PHE A 33 9.69 19.73 -5.76
C PHE A 33 8.67 18.65 -6.13
N GLU A 34 9.12 17.53 -6.70
CA GLU A 34 8.23 16.45 -7.15
C GLU A 34 7.46 15.82 -5.98
N ARG A 35 8.08 15.70 -4.79
CA ARG A 35 7.42 15.19 -3.58
C ARG A 35 6.39 16.19 -3.04
N ILE A 36 6.77 17.46 -2.93
CA ILE A 36 5.91 18.51 -2.37
C ILE A 36 4.69 18.70 -3.28
N SER A 37 4.91 18.83 -4.58
CA SER A 37 3.83 19.00 -5.56
C SER A 37 2.90 17.79 -5.61
N ALA A 38 3.43 16.57 -5.52
CA ALA A 38 2.63 15.34 -5.46
C ALA A 38 1.70 15.28 -4.23
N VAL A 39 2.24 15.58 -3.05
CA VAL A 39 1.48 15.57 -1.79
C VAL A 39 0.41 16.65 -1.80
N LEU A 40 0.77 17.90 -2.13
CA LEU A 40 -0.18 19.01 -2.19
C LEU A 40 -1.26 18.79 -3.25
N THR A 41 -0.92 18.22 -4.41
CA THR A 41 -1.92 17.86 -5.43
C THR A 41 -2.87 16.78 -4.89
N THR A 42 -2.35 15.79 -4.17
CA THR A 42 -3.19 14.73 -3.59
C THR A 42 -4.14 15.28 -2.53
N ILE A 43 -3.64 16.17 -1.64
CA ILE A 43 -4.45 16.86 -0.62
C ILE A 43 -5.52 17.73 -1.29
N SER A 44 -5.17 18.45 -2.36
CA SER A 44 -6.12 19.32 -3.08
C SER A 44 -7.29 18.56 -3.73
N GLU A 45 -7.11 17.26 -4.01
CA GLU A 45 -8.15 16.38 -4.57
C GLU A 45 -8.90 15.58 -3.51
N GLU A 46 -8.48 15.64 -2.25
CA GLU A 46 -9.04 14.89 -1.14
C GLU A 46 -10.29 15.56 -0.58
N LEU A 47 -11.27 14.76 -0.13
CA LEU A 47 -12.46 15.26 0.54
C LEU A 47 -12.10 15.85 1.92
N PRO A 48 -12.34 17.15 2.17
CA PRO A 48 -11.95 17.81 3.42
C PRO A 48 -12.94 17.55 4.56
N ASP A 49 -14.18 17.19 4.23
CA ASP A 49 -15.31 16.95 5.14
C ASP A 49 -15.32 15.54 5.73
N VAL A 50 -14.52 14.62 5.19
CA VAL A 50 -14.45 13.23 5.64
C VAL A 50 -13.13 13.00 6.40
N PRO A 51 -13.16 12.83 7.74
CA PRO A 51 -11.93 12.74 8.55
C PRO A 51 -11.23 11.38 8.37
N LEU A 52 -11.99 10.30 8.24
CA LEU A 52 -11.47 8.92 8.14
C LEU A 52 -11.41 8.42 6.70
N PHE A 53 -10.61 7.39 6.46
CA PHE A 53 -10.53 6.72 5.16
C PHE A 53 -10.82 5.22 5.31
N LEU A 54 -11.28 4.62 4.21
CA LEU A 54 -11.48 3.19 4.08
C LEU A 54 -10.31 2.57 3.32
N SER A 55 -9.82 1.42 3.78
CA SER A 55 -8.86 0.62 3.05
C SER A 55 -9.59 -0.47 2.29
N LEU A 56 -9.50 -0.43 0.95
CA LEU A 56 -10.12 -1.46 0.11
C LEU A 56 -9.58 -2.85 0.43
N HIS A 57 -8.28 -2.94 0.72
CA HIS A 57 -7.64 -4.19 1.12
C HIS A 57 -8.24 -4.75 2.42
N ASN A 58 -8.51 -3.89 3.40
CA ASN A 58 -9.08 -4.34 4.67
C ASN A 58 -10.52 -4.83 4.49
N LEU A 59 -11.33 -4.14 3.67
CA LEU A 59 -12.69 -4.59 3.33
C LEU A 59 -12.68 -5.98 2.68
N CYS A 60 -11.77 -6.20 1.73
CA CYS A 60 -11.64 -7.49 1.06
C CYS A 60 -11.09 -8.58 1.99
N ALA A 61 -10.19 -8.22 2.90
CA ALA A 61 -9.64 -9.15 3.90
C ALA A 61 -10.70 -9.61 4.91
N THR A 62 -11.66 -8.74 5.25
CA THR A 62 -12.83 -9.09 6.09
C THR A 62 -13.79 -10.03 5.36
N LEU A 63 -14.04 -9.81 4.07
CA LEU A 63 -14.96 -10.62 3.25
C LEU A 63 -14.31 -11.86 2.62
N LYS A 64 -12.98 -11.99 2.72
CA LYS A 64 -12.18 -13.01 2.03
C LYS A 64 -12.45 -13.06 0.52
N CYS A 65 -12.68 -11.89 -0.08
CA CYS A 65 -12.96 -11.76 -1.50
C CYS A 65 -11.73 -11.33 -2.30
N THR A 66 -11.78 -11.56 -3.62
CA THR A 66 -10.83 -10.95 -4.53
C THR A 66 -11.02 -9.44 -4.51
N SER A 67 -9.91 -8.68 -4.42
CA SER A 67 -9.99 -7.23 -4.37
C SER A 67 -10.42 -6.68 -5.72
N PRO A 68 -11.50 -5.88 -5.80
CA PRO A 68 -11.78 -5.13 -7.01
C PRO A 68 -10.65 -4.15 -7.28
N SER A 69 -10.49 -3.74 -8.55
CA SER A 69 -9.64 -2.61 -8.88
C SER A 69 -10.21 -1.32 -8.25
N ALA A 70 -9.33 -0.46 -7.74
CA ALA A 70 -9.73 0.82 -7.16
C ALA A 70 -10.58 1.68 -8.11
N VAL A 71 -10.37 1.56 -9.43
CA VAL A 71 -11.16 2.28 -10.44
C VAL A 71 -12.60 1.76 -10.51
N ILE A 72 -12.78 0.44 -10.42
CA ILE A 72 -14.11 -0.21 -10.45
C ILE A 72 -14.87 0.14 -9.18
N PHE A 73 -14.20 0.05 -8.02
CA PHE A 73 -14.81 0.41 -6.74
C PHE A 73 -15.20 1.90 -6.69
N ARG A 74 -14.31 2.80 -7.15
CA ARG A 74 -14.64 4.23 -7.28
C ARG A 74 -15.83 4.47 -8.21
N SER A 75 -15.89 3.76 -9.33
CA SER A 75 -17.03 3.87 -10.24
C SER A 75 -18.34 3.46 -9.58
N ALA A 76 -18.35 2.37 -8.81
CA ALA A 76 -19.54 1.91 -8.11
C ALA A 76 -20.05 2.93 -7.08
N VAL A 77 -19.14 3.54 -6.31
CA VAL A 77 -19.49 4.59 -5.33
C VAL A 77 -20.04 5.84 -6.02
N ILE A 78 -19.42 6.28 -7.12
CA ILE A 78 -19.88 7.44 -7.91
C ILE A 78 -21.25 7.16 -8.54
N ASN A 79 -21.46 5.98 -9.10
CA ASN A 79 -22.73 5.58 -9.69
C ASN A 79 -23.84 5.45 -8.64
N ALA A 80 -23.48 5.18 -7.38
CA ALA A 80 -24.40 5.21 -6.25
C ALA A 80 -24.73 6.64 -5.77
N GLY A 81 -24.16 7.68 -6.40
CA GLY A 81 -24.43 9.09 -6.10
C GLY A 81 -23.53 9.71 -5.03
N TYR A 82 -22.47 9.01 -4.63
CA TYR A 82 -21.56 9.45 -3.57
C TYR A 82 -20.22 9.95 -4.10
N ARG A 83 -19.57 10.84 -3.36
CA ARG A 83 -18.25 11.38 -3.70
C ARG A 83 -17.17 10.46 -3.15
N ILE A 84 -16.11 10.27 -3.94
CA ILE A 84 -14.95 9.48 -3.52
C ILE A 84 -13.64 10.16 -3.92
N SER A 85 -12.68 10.18 -3.01
CA SER A 85 -11.31 10.64 -3.23
C SER A 85 -10.29 9.61 -2.75
N GLY A 86 -9.03 9.77 -3.16
CA GLY A 86 -7.91 9.11 -2.48
C GLY A 86 -7.62 9.78 -1.14
N SER A 87 -6.78 9.16 -0.32
CA SER A 87 -6.18 9.80 0.85
C SER A 87 -4.69 10.03 0.63
N HIS A 88 -4.16 11.18 1.06
CA HIS A 88 -2.72 11.44 1.05
C HIS A 88 -1.95 10.55 2.06
N CYS A 89 -2.61 10.03 3.09
CA CYS A 89 -1.95 9.22 4.12
C CYS A 89 -1.63 7.79 3.65
N ASN A 90 -2.43 7.22 2.74
CA ASN A 90 -2.29 5.83 2.31
C ASN A 90 -2.67 5.67 0.83
N PRO A 91 -1.81 5.06 -0.01
CA PRO A 91 -2.09 4.84 -1.44
C PRO A 91 -3.34 3.98 -1.70
N LEU A 92 -3.69 3.08 -0.78
CA LEU A 92 -4.88 2.23 -0.86
C LEU A 92 -6.08 2.81 -0.09
N GLY A 93 -5.89 3.97 0.54
CA GLY A 93 -6.93 4.69 1.28
C GLY A 93 -7.88 5.43 0.36
N LEU A 94 -9.17 5.25 0.60
CA LEU A 94 -10.26 5.91 -0.11
C LEU A 94 -11.13 6.66 0.89
N LYS A 95 -11.37 7.94 0.65
CA LYS A 95 -12.34 8.73 1.42
C LYS A 95 -13.64 8.82 0.64
N THR A 96 -14.75 8.66 1.33
CA THR A 96 -16.08 8.64 0.72
C THR A 96 -17.08 9.23 1.71
N ASP A 97 -18.07 9.95 1.21
CA ASP A 97 -19.22 10.42 2.00
C ASP A 97 -20.33 9.36 2.10
N ALA A 98 -20.17 8.23 1.40
CA ALA A 98 -21.08 7.10 1.48
C ALA A 98 -21.11 6.48 2.89
N PRO A 99 -22.31 6.22 3.46
CA PRO A 99 -22.43 5.50 4.71
C PRO A 99 -21.92 4.06 4.56
N MET A 100 -21.50 3.48 5.68
CA MET A 100 -20.90 2.15 5.70
C MET A 100 -21.85 1.06 5.16
N ASP A 101 -23.17 1.22 5.35
CA ASP A 101 -24.18 0.31 4.80
C ASP A 101 -24.12 0.24 3.27
N VAL A 102 -23.99 1.39 2.59
CA VAL A 102 -23.88 1.45 1.13
C VAL A 102 -22.56 0.82 0.66
N ILE A 103 -21.47 1.04 1.40
CA ILE A 103 -20.17 0.42 1.08
C ILE A 103 -20.25 -1.11 1.17
N TRP A 104 -20.90 -1.63 2.21
CA TRP A 104 -21.12 -3.07 2.34
C TRP A 104 -22.05 -3.61 1.27
N ASP A 105 -23.10 -2.89 0.87
CA ASP A 105 -23.98 -3.29 -0.23
C ASP A 105 -23.22 -3.39 -1.55
N ILE A 106 -22.35 -2.42 -1.86
CA ILE A 106 -21.46 -2.47 -3.03
C ILE A 106 -20.56 -3.71 -2.97
N MET A 107 -19.96 -4.00 -1.81
CA MET A 107 -19.11 -5.18 -1.65
C MET A 107 -19.90 -6.50 -1.72
N ARG A 108 -21.15 -6.55 -1.24
CA ARG A 108 -22.04 -7.72 -1.40
C ARG A 108 -22.36 -7.97 -2.86
N CYS A 109 -22.69 -6.92 -3.63
CA CYS A 109 -22.88 -7.04 -5.07
C CYS A 109 -21.61 -7.53 -5.78
N TRP A 110 -20.42 -7.10 -5.33
CA TRP A 110 -19.15 -7.59 -5.86
C TRP A 110 -18.94 -9.09 -5.59
N VAL A 111 -19.20 -9.55 -4.37
CA VAL A 111 -19.07 -10.96 -3.98
C VAL A 111 -20.10 -11.85 -4.68
N LYS A 112 -21.30 -11.35 -4.99
CA LYS A 112 -22.26 -12.08 -5.84
C LYS A 112 -21.71 -12.34 -7.24
N ASN A 113 -20.95 -11.39 -7.80
CA ASN A 113 -20.32 -11.54 -9.11
C ASN A 113 -19.01 -12.37 -9.06
N HIS A 114 -18.31 -12.38 -7.92
CA HIS A 114 -17.08 -13.13 -7.69
C HIS A 114 -17.23 -14.02 -6.46
N PRO A 115 -17.72 -15.27 -6.62
CA PRO A 115 -18.04 -16.12 -5.49
C PRO A 115 -16.80 -16.42 -4.66
N VAL A 116 -16.96 -16.28 -3.35
CA VAL A 116 -15.92 -16.59 -2.35
C VAL A 116 -16.10 -17.99 -1.79
N LYS A 117 -15.01 -18.57 -1.29
CA LYS A 117 -15.09 -19.83 -0.53
C LYS A 117 -15.96 -19.61 0.71
N ALA A 118 -16.87 -20.54 0.98
CA ALA A 118 -17.72 -20.51 2.16
C ALA A 118 -16.86 -20.33 3.43
N GLN A 119 -17.21 -19.31 4.21
CA GLN A 119 -16.52 -19.00 5.46
C GLN A 119 -17.31 -19.58 6.64
N PRO A 120 -16.66 -19.85 7.78
CA PRO A 120 -17.35 -20.22 9.02
C PRO A 120 -18.34 -19.14 9.44
N SER A 121 -19.46 -19.53 10.05
CA SER A 121 -20.53 -18.62 10.48
C SER A 121 -20.10 -17.58 11.54
N ASP A 122 -19.02 -17.87 12.28
CA ASP A 122 -18.48 -17.00 13.33
C ASP A 122 -17.69 -15.79 12.79
N GLN A 123 -17.30 -15.81 11.51
CA GLN A 123 -16.50 -14.73 10.94
C GLN A 123 -17.38 -13.55 10.53
N ALA A 124 -16.93 -12.32 10.82
CA ALA A 124 -17.66 -11.08 10.50
C ALA A 124 -18.10 -10.99 9.02
N GLY A 125 -17.30 -11.52 8.09
CA GLY A 125 -17.64 -11.57 6.67
C GLY A 125 -18.92 -12.38 6.38
N SER A 126 -19.16 -13.48 7.09
CA SER A 126 -20.37 -14.31 6.92
C SER A 126 -21.63 -13.58 7.36
N VAL A 127 -21.56 -12.84 8.47
CA VAL A 127 -22.68 -12.02 8.97
C VAL A 127 -22.99 -10.88 8.00
N ILE A 128 -21.95 -10.23 7.45
CA ILE A 128 -22.12 -9.15 6.47
C ILE A 128 -22.73 -9.67 5.18
N LEU A 129 -22.33 -10.85 4.69
CA LEU A 129 -22.85 -11.44 3.45
C LEU A 129 -24.26 -12.03 3.61
N ALA A 130 -24.68 -12.39 4.82
CA ALA A 130 -26.02 -12.90 5.10
C ALA A 130 -27.12 -11.84 4.90
N LYS A 131 -26.81 -10.55 5.06
CA LYS A 131 -27.74 -9.45 4.80
C LYS A 131 -27.82 -9.18 3.31
N GLU A 132 -29.02 -9.11 2.75
CA GLU A 132 -29.19 -8.76 1.34
C GLU A 132 -28.80 -7.31 1.05
N PRO A 133 -28.20 -7.02 -0.12
CA PRO A 133 -27.90 -5.64 -0.51
C PRO A 133 -29.21 -4.92 -0.85
N VAL A 134 -29.42 -3.75 -0.25
CA VAL A 134 -30.57 -2.88 -0.56
C VAL A 134 -30.29 -2.10 -1.85
N LEU A 135 -29.03 -1.69 -2.04
CA LEU A 135 -28.58 -0.99 -3.24
C LEU A 135 -27.92 -1.97 -4.23
N GLN A 136 -28.39 -1.99 -5.47
CA GLN A 136 -27.74 -2.72 -6.56
C GLN A 136 -26.62 -1.87 -7.15
N ALA A 137 -25.37 -2.24 -6.86
CA ALA A 137 -24.21 -1.48 -7.32
C ALA A 137 -23.98 -1.63 -8.83
N ASN A 138 -23.80 -0.49 -9.51
CA ASN A 138 -23.41 -0.46 -10.91
C ASN A 138 -21.88 -0.31 -11.03
N PHE A 139 -21.21 -1.38 -11.48
CA PHE A 139 -19.75 -1.41 -11.67
C PHE A 139 -19.27 -0.86 -13.03
N ALA A 140 -20.18 -0.34 -13.86
CA ALA A 140 -19.80 0.30 -15.13
C ALA A 140 -18.85 1.47 -14.87
N ARG A 141 -17.81 1.58 -15.69
CA ARG A 141 -16.74 2.57 -15.51
C ARG A 141 -17.31 4.00 -15.62
N ALA A 142 -17.31 4.71 -14.51
CA ALA A 142 -17.70 6.12 -14.49
C ALA A 142 -16.54 6.98 -15.00
N VAL A 143 -16.83 7.99 -15.83
CA VAL A 143 -15.81 8.92 -16.35
C VAL A 143 -15.08 9.66 -15.21
N ALA A 144 -15.77 9.92 -14.09
CA ALA A 144 -15.22 10.54 -12.88
C ALA A 144 -14.42 9.58 -11.96
N SER A 145 -14.27 8.29 -12.33
CA SER A 145 -13.55 7.30 -11.50
C SER A 145 -12.03 7.51 -11.43
N LEU A 146 -11.47 8.27 -12.38
CA LEU A 146 -10.06 8.66 -12.40
C LEU A 146 -9.93 10.05 -11.77
N SER A 147 -8.99 10.20 -10.82
CA SER A 147 -8.70 11.53 -10.29
C SER A 147 -8.01 12.40 -11.34
N LYS A 148 -8.12 13.72 -11.20
CA LYS A 148 -7.50 14.68 -12.13
C LYS A 148 -5.97 14.49 -12.18
N ALA A 149 -5.32 14.15 -11.07
CA ALA A 149 -3.91 13.81 -10.99
C ALA A 149 -3.57 12.53 -11.78
N GLN A 150 -4.43 11.51 -11.73
CA GLN A 150 -4.25 10.30 -12.54
C GLN A 150 -4.39 10.59 -14.03
N ALA A 151 -5.37 11.42 -14.42
CA ALA A 151 -5.54 11.86 -15.80
C ALA A 151 -4.34 12.68 -16.30
N LYS A 152 -3.74 13.51 -15.42
CA LYS A 152 -2.56 14.34 -15.69
C LYS A 152 -1.23 13.59 -15.51
N LYS A 153 -1.24 12.28 -15.24
CA LYS A 153 -0.05 11.44 -14.96
C LYS A 153 0.87 12.02 -13.86
N VAL A 154 0.31 12.73 -12.89
CA VAL A 154 1.07 13.23 -11.74
C VAL A 154 1.22 12.08 -10.74
N ALA A 155 2.46 11.72 -10.40
CA ALA A 155 2.74 10.73 -9.38
C ALA A 155 2.24 11.24 -8.02
N ARG A 156 1.32 10.51 -7.36
CA ARG A 156 0.79 10.90 -6.04
C ARG A 156 1.70 10.46 -4.90
N PHE A 157 2.21 9.24 -5.02
CA PHE A 157 3.16 8.65 -4.10
C PHE A 157 4.46 8.44 -4.88
N LEU A 158 5.49 9.19 -4.52
CA LEU A 158 6.81 8.98 -5.10
C LEU A 158 7.43 7.73 -4.48
N PRO A 159 8.12 6.90 -5.28
CA PRO A 159 8.89 5.79 -4.75
C PRO A 159 9.99 6.31 -3.81
N ASN A 160 10.44 5.45 -2.90
CA ASN A 160 11.54 5.81 -2.01
C ASN A 160 12.78 6.21 -2.81
N PRO A 161 13.55 7.24 -2.37
CA PRO A 161 14.67 7.77 -3.13
C PRO A 161 15.82 6.76 -3.33
N GLU A 162 16.06 5.87 -2.38
CA GLU A 162 17.16 4.91 -2.41
C GLU A 162 16.68 3.46 -2.29
N ARG A 163 17.42 2.52 -2.92
CA ARG A 163 17.12 1.07 -2.91
C ARG A 163 17.16 0.43 -1.51
N HIS A 164 17.83 1.05 -0.53
CA HIS A 164 17.92 0.59 0.86
C HIS A 164 17.36 1.61 1.86
N TRP A 165 16.40 2.41 1.39
CA TRP A 165 15.74 3.42 2.21
C TRP A 165 14.88 2.78 3.31
N GLY A 166 15.35 2.88 4.55
CA GLY A 166 14.68 2.32 5.72
C GLY A 166 15.66 2.08 6.88
N PRO A 167 15.18 1.57 8.03
CA PRO A 167 16.06 1.20 9.13
C PRO A 167 17.14 0.23 8.65
N LYS A 168 18.41 0.66 8.75
CA LYS A 168 19.55 -0.20 8.42
C LYS A 168 19.53 -1.44 9.30
N VAL A 169 20.15 -2.52 8.82
CA VAL A 169 20.31 -3.75 9.59
C VAL A 169 20.94 -3.40 10.95
N ARG A 170 20.44 -4.02 12.03
CA ARG A 170 20.97 -3.86 13.38
C ARG A 170 22.50 -3.99 13.38
N ALA A 171 23.19 -3.06 14.04
CA ALA A 171 24.65 -3.09 14.18
C ALA A 171 25.13 -4.48 14.66
N GLY A 172 26.13 -5.04 13.97
CA GLY A 172 26.70 -6.37 14.24
C GLY A 172 26.17 -7.52 13.38
N ARG A 173 25.08 -7.33 12.61
CA ARG A 173 24.68 -8.30 11.58
C ARG A 173 25.27 -7.92 10.23
N GLN A 174 26.20 -8.72 9.73
CA GLN A 174 26.66 -8.64 8.34
C GLN A 174 25.56 -9.16 7.40
N ILE A 175 25.41 -8.52 6.23
CA ILE A 175 24.49 -8.96 5.19
C ILE A 175 25.02 -10.29 4.64
N THR A 176 24.41 -11.41 5.03
CA THR A 176 24.77 -12.74 4.51
C THR A 176 24.23 -12.95 3.09
N SER A 177 24.77 -13.93 2.36
CA SER A 177 24.35 -14.30 0.99
C SER A 177 22.83 -14.46 0.81
N LYS A 178 22.13 -14.87 1.87
CA LYS A 178 20.66 -15.01 1.92
C LYS A 178 19.90 -13.68 1.78
N HIS A 179 20.56 -12.55 1.99
CA HIS A 179 20.00 -11.19 1.88
C HIS A 179 20.49 -10.44 0.64
N VAL A 180 21.34 -11.06 -0.20
CA VAL A 180 21.92 -10.43 -1.40
C VAL A 180 20.87 -10.17 -2.47
N SER A 181 19.77 -10.93 -2.48
CA SER A 181 18.61 -10.66 -3.33
C SER A 181 17.94 -9.29 -3.05
N LEU A 182 18.17 -8.69 -1.87
CA LEU A 182 17.73 -7.32 -1.55
C LEU A 182 18.68 -6.24 -2.11
N LEU A 183 19.91 -6.60 -2.48
CA LEU A 183 20.94 -5.69 -3.01
C LEU A 183 20.87 -5.50 -4.55
N GLY A 184 20.01 -6.28 -5.24
CA GLY A 184 19.81 -6.20 -6.68
C GLY A 184 20.72 -7.13 -7.50
N ALA A 185 20.44 -7.27 -8.79
CA ALA A 185 21.09 -8.24 -9.69
C ALA A 185 22.61 -8.04 -9.82
N ASP A 186 23.10 -6.80 -9.77
CA ASP A 186 24.53 -6.50 -9.92
C ASP A 186 25.37 -6.99 -8.73
N ALA A 187 24.81 -6.95 -7.51
CA ALA A 187 25.45 -7.47 -6.30
C ALA A 187 25.40 -9.00 -6.22
N VAL A 188 24.36 -9.62 -6.82
CA VAL A 188 24.27 -11.09 -6.97
C VAL A 188 25.30 -11.59 -7.98
N ASN A 189 25.42 -10.91 -9.14
CA ASN A 189 26.36 -11.29 -10.20
C ASN A 189 27.83 -11.11 -9.78
N GLY A 190 28.15 -10.07 -8.99
CA GLY A 190 29.51 -9.89 -8.46
C GLY A 190 29.95 -11.01 -7.49
N ILE A 191 29.01 -11.62 -6.76
CA ILE A 191 29.31 -12.73 -5.84
C ILE A 191 29.38 -14.06 -6.59
N LEU A 192 28.55 -14.25 -7.63
CA LEU A 192 28.62 -15.44 -8.49
C LEU A 192 29.94 -15.50 -9.26
N ASN A 193 30.39 -14.38 -9.84
CA ASN A 193 31.68 -14.33 -10.54
C ASN A 193 32.87 -14.59 -9.61
N ASN A 194 32.82 -14.11 -8.36
CA ASN A 194 33.87 -14.43 -7.37
C ASN A 194 33.88 -15.90 -6.94
N HIS A 195 32.71 -16.57 -6.95
CA HIS A 195 32.62 -17.99 -6.63
C HIS A 195 33.12 -18.88 -7.79
N GLU A 196 32.95 -18.44 -9.04
CA GLU A 196 33.55 -19.09 -10.22
C GLU A 196 35.08 -18.90 -10.26
N GLU A 197 35.60 -17.74 -9.85
CA GLU A 197 37.05 -17.49 -9.76
C GLU A 197 37.75 -18.25 -8.60
N GLU A 198 37.03 -18.58 -7.54
CA GLU A 198 37.54 -19.43 -6.44
C GLU A 198 37.53 -20.93 -6.81
N GLU A 199 36.53 -21.40 -7.57
CA GLU A 199 36.48 -22.80 -8.05
C GLU A 199 37.55 -23.12 -9.11
N GLU A 200 38.01 -22.14 -9.90
CA GLU A 200 39.14 -22.35 -10.83
C GLU A 200 40.51 -22.46 -10.12
N LYS A 201 40.63 -22.06 -8.84
CA LYS A 201 41.91 -22.05 -8.12
C LYS A 201 42.14 -23.23 -7.16
N GLU A 202 41.12 -24.01 -6.82
CA GLU A 202 41.25 -25.21 -5.97
C GLU A 202 41.15 -26.53 -6.77
N GLY A 203 41.98 -26.66 -7.80
CA GLY A 203 42.31 -27.95 -8.41
C GLY A 203 43.38 -28.73 -7.62
N GLY A 204 43.08 -29.16 -6.39
CA GLY A 204 43.99 -29.97 -5.56
C GLY A 204 43.28 -30.73 -4.43
N GLU A 205 43.50 -32.04 -4.36
CA GLU A 205 42.82 -33.05 -3.52
C GLU A 205 42.80 -32.82 -1.98
N PRO A 206 41.90 -33.51 -1.24
CA PRO A 206 41.34 -33.04 0.03
C PRO A 206 42.13 -33.48 1.28
N ALA A 207 42.19 -32.62 2.30
CA ALA A 207 42.76 -32.95 3.61
C ALA A 207 41.74 -32.88 4.76
N SER A 208 41.48 -34.07 5.32
CA SER A 208 41.20 -34.44 6.72
C SER A 208 40.04 -33.80 7.53
N LYS A 209 39.07 -34.68 7.85
CA LYS A 209 38.04 -34.54 8.90
C LYS A 209 38.62 -34.46 10.34
N ARG A 210 37.86 -33.75 11.20
CA ARG A 210 37.67 -33.82 12.69
C ARG A 210 38.14 -32.55 13.43
N LYS A 211 37.44 -31.99 14.43
CA LYS A 211 36.62 -32.63 15.49
C LYS A 211 35.60 -31.64 16.11
N LYS A 212 34.47 -32.20 16.54
CA LYS A 212 33.37 -31.60 17.32
C LYS A 212 33.82 -31.42 18.78
N THR A 213 33.55 -30.26 19.39
CA THR A 213 33.60 -30.06 20.85
C THR A 213 32.19 -29.75 21.34
N GLU A 214 31.65 -30.67 22.14
CA GLU A 214 30.43 -30.52 22.93
C GLU A 214 30.82 -29.95 24.29
N ASP A 215 30.18 -28.87 24.74
CA ASP A 215 30.27 -28.39 26.13
C ASP A 215 29.14 -29.02 26.97
N PRO A 216 29.45 -29.58 28.16
CA PRO A 216 28.43 -30.07 29.07
C PRO A 216 27.96 -28.94 30.02
N THR A 217 26.64 -28.80 30.15
CA THR A 217 25.97 -28.01 31.19
C THR A 217 26.28 -28.53 32.60
N PRO A 218 26.51 -27.67 33.61
CA PRO A 218 26.44 -28.07 35.01
C PRO A 218 25.05 -27.72 35.57
N ASN A 219 24.36 -28.72 36.12
CA ASN A 219 23.32 -28.53 37.11
C ASN A 219 23.80 -29.16 38.41
N LEU A 220 23.86 -28.36 39.46
CA LEU A 220 23.52 -28.71 40.85
C LEU A 220 23.01 -27.42 41.52
#